data_AF-A0A6V8IKN3-F1
#
_entry.id   AF-A0A6V8IKN3-F1
#
_cell.length_a   1.000
_cell.length_b   1.000
_cell.length_c   1.000
_cell.angle_alpha   90.00
_cell.angle_beta   90.00
_cell.angle_gamma   90.00
#
_symmetry.space_group_name_H-M   'P 1'
#
loop_
_entity.id
_entity.type
_entity.pdbx_description
1 polymer ?
#
loop_
_entity_poly.entity_id
_entity_poly.type
_entity_poly.pdbx_seq_one_letter_code
_entity_poly.pdbx_strand_id
1 'polypeptide(L)'
;MSLRGFQDGQYNMTFDGIPFGNASDMGHTTSSLFISHFLGEAQIDRGPGTASTIGNATFGGTMGFTSKNPAARMGTTLYGTCGSFNTRAGGIEFDTGKTRMGRAFIDMQHEETNGYLTNSSERRSNLMFKDVIDLAPETTLTIETTYNKEWQYTT
;
A
#
# COMPACT_ATOMS: atom_id res chain seq x y z
N MET A 1 7.36 -10.05 -11.65
CA MET A 1 7.91 -8.76 -12.11
C MET A 1 9.43 -8.89 -12.22
N SER A 2 10.11 -8.07 -13.03
CA SER A 2 11.57 -7.99 -13.01
C SER A 2 12.04 -6.54 -13.03
N LEU A 3 13.15 -6.25 -12.35
CA LEU A 3 13.76 -4.93 -12.30
C LEU A 3 15.20 -5.02 -12.83
N ARG A 4 15.46 -4.38 -13.98
CA ARG A 4 16.76 -4.48 -14.69
C ARG A 4 17.22 -5.92 -14.99
N GLY A 5 16.28 -6.84 -15.22
CA GLY A 5 16.59 -8.26 -15.46
C GLY A 5 16.77 -9.09 -14.19
N PHE A 6 16.74 -8.47 -13.02
CA PHE A 6 16.67 -9.17 -11.73
C PHE A 6 15.24 -9.56 -11.41
N GLN A 7 15.05 -10.77 -10.92
CA GLN A 7 13.74 -11.34 -10.61
C GLN A 7 13.24 -10.90 -9.23
N ASP A 8 12.00 -11.28 -8.88
CA ASP A 8 11.52 -11.10 -7.52
C ASP A 8 12.45 -11.81 -6.52
N GLY A 9 12.71 -11.15 -5.39
CA GLY A 9 13.76 -11.53 -4.44
C GLY A 9 15.18 -11.09 -4.80
N GLN A 10 15.35 -10.32 -5.88
CA GLN A 10 16.62 -9.69 -6.26
C GLN A 10 16.50 -8.16 -6.44
N TYR A 11 15.39 -7.58 -5.98
CA TYR A 11 15.19 -6.16 -5.77
C TYR A 11 14.45 -5.97 -4.45
N ASN A 12 14.60 -4.79 -3.85
CA ASN A 12 14.00 -4.47 -2.56
C ASN A 12 12.64 -3.77 -2.75
N MET A 13 11.67 -4.00 -1.87
CA MET A 13 10.45 -3.21 -1.77
C MET A 13 10.33 -2.62 -0.37
N THR A 14 9.98 -1.34 -0.28
CA THR A 14 9.78 -0.64 1.00
C THR A 14 8.44 0.05 1.04
N PHE A 15 7.85 0.15 2.23
CA PHE A 15 6.64 0.90 2.49
C PHE A 15 6.91 1.84 3.65
N ASP A 16 6.76 3.16 3.42
CA ASP A 16 7.22 4.23 4.32
C ASP A 16 8.68 4.05 4.75
N GLY A 17 9.52 3.58 3.82
CA GLY A 17 10.95 3.33 4.05
C GLY A 17 11.26 2.06 4.84
N ILE A 18 10.25 1.32 5.30
CA ILE A 18 10.41 0.03 5.98
C ILE A 18 10.46 -1.08 4.92
N PRO A 19 11.55 -1.86 4.83
CA PRO A 19 11.60 -2.99 3.91
C PRO A 19 10.64 -4.09 4.36
N PHE A 20 9.90 -4.64 3.41
CA PHE A 20 9.02 -5.78 3.64
C PHE A 20 9.30 -6.87 2.62
N GLY A 21 9.04 -8.11 3.01
CA GLY A 21 9.29 -9.29 2.19
C GLY A 21 8.73 -10.52 2.88
N ASN A 22 8.80 -11.65 2.19
CA ASN A 22 8.44 -12.93 2.77
C ASN A 22 9.52 -13.38 3.78
N ALA A 23 9.11 -14.11 4.82
CA ALA A 23 10.05 -14.69 5.78
C ALA A 23 10.70 -15.97 5.24
N SER A 24 10.04 -16.69 4.33
CA SER A 24 10.53 -17.96 3.78
C SER A 24 11.44 -17.79 2.57
N ASP A 25 11.31 -16.69 1.85
CA ASP A 25 12.10 -16.34 0.68
C ASP A 25 12.25 -14.82 0.63
N MET A 26 13.25 -14.33 -0.10
CA MET A 26 13.47 -12.88 -0.22
C MET A 26 12.44 -12.20 -1.15
N GLY A 27 11.42 -12.93 -1.63
CA GLY A 27 10.39 -12.43 -2.54
C GLY A 27 9.24 -11.72 -1.83
N HIS A 28 8.23 -11.34 -2.59
CA HIS A 28 7.07 -10.60 -2.10
C HIS A 28 5.78 -11.35 -2.44
N THR A 29 4.88 -11.51 -1.46
CA THR A 29 3.59 -12.17 -1.68
C THR A 29 2.51 -11.16 -2.09
N THR A 30 1.53 -11.60 -2.90
CA THR A 30 0.39 -10.77 -3.34
C THR A 30 -0.40 -10.18 -2.16
N SER A 31 -0.45 -10.89 -1.03
CA SER A 31 -1.09 -10.42 0.22
C SER A 31 -0.40 -9.20 0.84
N SER A 32 0.78 -8.83 0.35
CA SER A 32 1.59 -7.68 0.80
C SER A 32 1.43 -6.46 -0.12
N LEU A 33 0.55 -6.53 -1.13
CA LEU A 33 0.30 -5.42 -2.05
C LEU A 33 -0.68 -4.43 -1.43
N PHE A 34 -0.32 -3.14 -1.50
CA PHE A 34 -1.16 -2.03 -1.06
C PHE A 34 -2.11 -1.62 -2.18
N ILE A 35 -3.31 -1.18 -1.80
CA ILE A 35 -4.23 -0.58 -2.77
C ILE A 35 -3.67 0.76 -3.21
N SER A 36 -3.77 1.07 -4.50
CA SER A 36 -3.35 2.36 -5.06
C SER A 36 -3.92 3.58 -4.30
N HIS A 37 -5.15 3.50 -3.79
CA HIS A 37 -5.79 4.58 -3.03
C HIS A 37 -5.19 4.83 -1.64
N PHE A 38 -4.40 3.89 -1.12
CA PHE A 38 -3.65 4.03 0.13
C PHE A 38 -2.29 4.71 -0.09
N LEU A 39 -1.82 4.74 -1.34
CA LEU A 39 -0.49 5.24 -1.69
C LEU A 39 -0.51 6.75 -1.96
N GLY A 40 0.49 7.44 -1.42
CA GLY A 40 0.82 8.81 -1.79
C GLY A 40 1.74 8.84 -3.02
N GLU A 41 2.80 8.03 -3.00
CA GLU A 41 3.81 7.99 -4.06
C GLU A 41 4.41 6.59 -4.21
N ALA A 42 4.84 6.27 -5.44
CA ALA A 42 5.69 5.13 -5.74
C ALA A 42 6.97 5.61 -6.44
N GLN A 43 8.12 5.39 -5.81
CA GLN A 43 9.45 5.73 -6.32
C GLN A 43 10.20 4.45 -6.71
N ILE A 44 10.89 4.47 -7.86
CA ILE A 44 11.69 3.33 -8.33
C ILE A 44 13.13 3.78 -8.55
N ASP A 45 14.02 3.31 -7.68
CA ASP A 45 15.45 3.52 -7.78
C ASP A 45 16.12 2.32 -8.46
N ARG A 46 16.62 2.55 -9.68
CA ARG A 46 17.12 1.50 -10.57
C ARG A 46 18.62 1.24 -10.41
N GLY A 47 19.01 0.67 -9.27
CA GLY A 47 20.37 0.20 -8.98
C GLY A 47 20.55 -0.24 -7.52
N PRO A 48 21.71 -0.79 -7.16
CA PRO A 48 21.96 -1.36 -5.83
C PRO A 48 21.80 -0.40 -4.63
N GLY A 49 21.60 0.89 -4.90
CA GLY A 49 21.50 1.93 -3.89
C GLY A 49 22.85 2.32 -3.32
N THR A 50 22.83 3.14 -2.27
CA THR A 50 23.99 3.50 -1.47
C THR A 50 24.09 2.60 -0.23
N ALA A 51 25.16 2.75 0.55
CA ALA A 51 25.32 2.06 1.84
C ALA A 51 24.19 2.37 2.86
N SER A 52 23.40 3.44 2.67
CA SER A 52 22.25 3.77 3.52
C SER A 52 20.96 3.08 3.08
N THR A 53 20.98 2.30 2.00
CA THR A 53 19.79 1.60 1.50
C THR A 53 19.54 0.38 2.37
N ILE A 54 18.38 0.33 3.02
CA ILE A 54 18.01 -0.75 3.94
C ILE A 54 17.07 -1.72 3.23
N GLY A 55 17.34 -3.01 3.37
CA GLY A 55 16.46 -4.08 2.89
C GLY A 55 17.21 -5.24 2.25
N ASN A 56 16.43 -6.23 1.81
CA ASN A 56 16.94 -7.49 1.28
C ASN A 56 17.19 -7.37 -0.24
N ALA A 57 18.34 -7.87 -0.71
CA ALA A 57 18.68 -8.04 -2.13
C ALA A 57 18.42 -6.81 -3.04
N THR A 58 19.13 -5.70 -2.82
CA THR A 58 18.95 -4.46 -3.61
C THR A 58 19.53 -4.51 -5.03
N PHE A 59 20.08 -5.63 -5.49
CA PHE A 59 20.89 -5.72 -6.73
C PHE A 59 20.24 -5.09 -7.97
N GLY A 60 18.94 -5.35 -8.18
CA GLY A 60 18.17 -4.78 -9.29
C GLY A 60 17.68 -3.36 -9.05
N GLY A 61 17.55 -2.94 -7.78
CA GLY A 61 16.94 -1.69 -7.38
C GLY A 61 16.15 -1.76 -6.09
N THR A 62 15.53 -0.62 -5.76
CA THR A 62 14.54 -0.49 -4.68
C THR A 62 13.26 0.15 -5.22
N MET A 63 12.11 -0.42 -4.88
CA MET A 63 10.80 0.17 -5.10
C MET A 63 10.28 0.69 -3.77
N GLY A 64 10.20 2.00 -3.60
CA GLY A 64 9.71 2.64 -2.40
C GLY A 64 8.28 3.12 -2.57
N PHE A 65 7.39 2.69 -1.69
CA PHE A 65 6.02 3.15 -1.62
C PHE A 65 5.87 4.05 -0.39
N THR A 66 5.20 5.18 -0.54
CA THR A 66 4.79 6.00 0.60
C THR A 66 3.29 5.96 0.73
N SER A 67 2.83 5.91 1.97
CA SER A 67 1.43 6.05 2.30
C SER A 67 0.95 7.49 2.12
N LYS A 68 -0.33 7.66 1.84
CA LYS A 68 -0.92 9.01 1.76
C LYS A 68 -0.88 9.72 3.12
N ASN A 69 -0.98 11.04 3.08
CA ASN A 69 -1.07 11.88 4.26
C ASN A 69 -2.53 12.29 4.53
N PRO A 70 -2.96 12.40 5.80
CA PRO A 70 -4.30 12.88 6.12
C PRO A 70 -4.55 14.30 5.57
N ALA A 71 -5.76 14.52 5.04
CA ALA A 71 -6.14 15.79 4.45
C ALA A 71 -6.15 16.92 5.50
N ALA A 72 -5.86 18.14 5.06
CA ALA A 72 -5.89 19.31 5.95
C ALA A 72 -7.32 19.75 6.32
N ARG A 73 -8.32 19.37 5.52
CA ARG A 73 -9.73 19.70 5.72
C ARG A 73 -10.50 18.42 6.05
N MET A 74 -11.45 18.54 6.96
CA MET A 74 -12.36 17.44 7.28
C MET A 74 -13.21 17.13 6.04
N GLY A 75 -13.37 15.85 5.74
CA GLY A 75 -14.04 15.45 4.52
C GLY A 75 -14.34 13.96 4.46
N THR A 76 -15.16 13.60 3.48
CA THR A 76 -15.43 12.22 3.13
C THR A 76 -15.29 12.07 1.63
N THR A 77 -14.48 11.11 1.20
CA THR A 77 -14.24 10.81 -0.21
C THR A 77 -14.84 9.46 -0.52
N LEU A 78 -15.75 9.41 -1.50
CA LEU A 78 -16.29 8.17 -2.04
C LEU A 78 -15.69 7.93 -3.41
N TYR A 79 -15.30 6.69 -3.67
CA TYR A 79 -14.76 6.30 -4.97
C TYR A 79 -15.25 4.91 -5.36
N GLY A 80 -15.33 4.67 -6.66
CA GLY A 80 -15.78 3.40 -7.19
C GLY A 80 -15.40 3.24 -8.64
N THR A 81 -15.20 1.99 -9.04
CA THR A 81 -14.87 1.58 -10.39
C THR A 81 -15.67 0.33 -10.75
N CYS A 82 -16.01 0.22 -12.02
CA CYS A 82 -16.63 -0.97 -12.59
C CYS A 82 -15.98 -1.27 -13.94
N GLY A 83 -15.87 -2.55 -14.30
CA GLY A 83 -15.22 -2.95 -15.54
C GLY A 83 -15.55 -4.38 -15.98
N SER A 84 -14.72 -4.89 -16.90
CA SER A 84 -14.83 -6.24 -17.45
C SER A 84 -14.79 -7.32 -16.37
N PHE A 85 -15.25 -8.53 -16.70
CA PHE A 85 -15.28 -9.68 -15.78
C PHE A 85 -16.12 -9.45 -14.52
N ASN A 86 -17.18 -8.62 -14.63
CA ASN A 86 -18.00 -8.22 -13.50
C ASN A 86 -17.16 -7.62 -12.36
N THR A 87 -16.06 -6.93 -12.71
CA THR A 87 -15.18 -6.30 -11.73
C THR A 87 -15.86 -5.06 -11.17
N ARG A 88 -15.93 -5.00 -9.85
CA ARG A 88 -16.41 -3.85 -9.09
C ARG A 88 -15.46 -3.60 -7.92
N ALA A 89 -15.05 -2.35 -7.76
CA ALA A 89 -14.28 -1.93 -6.61
C ALA A 89 -14.81 -0.59 -6.13
N GLY A 90 -14.72 -0.34 -4.83
CA GLY A 90 -15.11 0.94 -4.27
C GLY A 90 -14.75 1.06 -2.82
N GLY A 91 -14.79 2.28 -2.33
CA GLY A 91 -14.40 2.56 -0.96
C GLY A 91 -14.86 3.92 -0.50
N ILE A 92 -14.56 4.15 0.77
CA ILE A 92 -14.87 5.37 1.50
C ILE A 92 -13.68 5.73 2.36
N GLU A 93 -13.28 6.98 2.24
CA GLU A 93 -12.29 7.61 3.10
C GLU A 93 -12.97 8.70 3.92
N PHE A 94 -12.59 8.77 5.19
CA PHE A 94 -12.97 9.85 6.09
C PHE A 94 -11.72 10.49 6.68
N ASP A 95 -11.60 11.81 6.50
CA ASP A 95 -10.54 12.64 7.05
C ASP A 95 -11.08 13.49 8.20
N THR A 96 -10.36 13.54 9.32
CA THR A 96 -10.69 14.43 10.45
C THR A 96 -10.36 15.89 10.15
N GLY A 97 -9.51 16.16 9.15
CA GLY A 97 -8.93 17.47 8.92
C GLY A 97 -7.92 17.85 10.00
N LYS A 98 -7.41 19.09 9.94
CA LYS A 98 -6.52 19.60 10.99
C LYS A 98 -7.31 19.86 12.28
N THR A 99 -6.98 19.11 13.32
CA THR A 99 -7.48 19.28 14.70
C THR A 99 -6.42 19.93 15.59
N ARG A 100 -6.74 20.15 16.87
CA ARG A 100 -5.75 20.63 17.86
C ARG A 100 -4.65 19.61 18.15
N MET A 101 -4.94 18.31 18.00
CA MET A 101 -4.01 17.23 18.35
C MET A 101 -3.24 16.69 17.14
N GLY A 102 -3.62 17.07 15.93
CA GLY A 102 -3.07 16.49 14.71
C GLY A 102 -4.14 16.27 13.65
N ARG A 103 -3.97 15.25 12.83
CA ARG A 103 -4.87 14.89 11.72
C ARG A 103 -4.81 13.39 11.44
N ALA A 104 -5.96 12.82 11.12
CA ALA A 104 -6.08 11.39 10.87
C ALA A 104 -7.02 11.13 9.69
N PHE A 105 -6.85 9.98 9.05
CA PHE A 105 -7.84 9.44 8.13
C PHE A 105 -8.05 7.95 8.37
N ILE A 106 -9.22 7.48 7.98
CA ILE A 106 -9.52 6.06 7.82
C ILE A 106 -10.09 5.83 6.43
N ASP A 107 -9.65 4.76 5.79
CA ASP A 107 -10.01 4.41 4.44
C ASP A 107 -10.35 2.92 4.37
N MET A 108 -11.51 2.61 3.81
CA MET A 108 -12.01 1.25 3.66
C MET A 108 -12.36 1.00 2.21
N GLN A 109 -11.91 -0.14 1.69
CA GLN A 109 -12.11 -0.52 0.30
C GLN A 109 -12.59 -1.97 0.21
N HIS A 110 -13.43 -2.23 -0.79
CA HIS A 110 -13.86 -3.57 -1.17
C HIS A 110 -13.77 -3.75 -2.70
N GLU A 111 -13.26 -4.89 -3.13
CA GLU A 111 -13.16 -5.29 -4.54
C GLU A 111 -13.68 -6.71 -4.75
N GLU A 112 -14.39 -6.92 -5.84
CA GLU A 112 -14.78 -8.23 -6.34
C GLU A 112 -14.60 -8.31 -7.85
N THR A 113 -14.09 -9.44 -8.34
CA THR A 113 -13.98 -9.75 -9.76
C THR A 113 -14.16 -11.24 -10.01
N ASN A 114 -14.71 -11.61 -11.17
CA ASN A 114 -14.76 -13.02 -11.58
C ASN A 114 -13.42 -13.49 -12.19
N GLY A 115 -12.50 -12.57 -12.49
CA GLY A 115 -11.26 -12.85 -13.19
C GLY A 115 -11.46 -13.23 -14.66
N TYR A 116 -10.36 -13.29 -15.41
CA TYR A 116 -10.38 -13.67 -16.83
C TYR A 116 -10.57 -15.17 -17.04
N LEU A 117 -10.02 -15.99 -16.13
CA LEU A 117 -10.05 -17.44 -16.25
C LEU A 117 -11.32 -18.01 -15.60
N THR A 118 -11.75 -19.18 -16.07
CA THR A 118 -12.86 -19.89 -15.45
C THR A 118 -12.50 -20.25 -14.01
N ASN A 119 -13.39 -19.94 -13.06
CA ASN A 119 -13.21 -20.23 -11.64
C ASN A 119 -12.03 -19.48 -10.97
N SER A 120 -11.65 -18.31 -11.49
CA SER A 120 -10.61 -17.43 -10.90
C SER A 120 -11.20 -16.19 -10.23
N SER A 121 -12.28 -16.33 -9.47
CA SER A 121 -12.88 -15.18 -8.79
C SER A 121 -12.01 -14.72 -7.62
N GLU A 122 -12.00 -13.42 -7.39
CA GLU A 122 -11.27 -12.78 -6.30
C GLU A 122 -12.18 -11.81 -5.55
N ARG A 123 -12.01 -11.76 -4.23
CA ARG A 123 -12.59 -10.75 -3.35
C ARG A 123 -11.54 -10.22 -2.40
N ARG A 124 -11.49 -8.89 -2.27
CA ARG A 124 -10.56 -8.20 -1.39
C ARG A 124 -11.29 -7.19 -0.52
N SER A 125 -10.87 -7.09 0.73
CA SER A 125 -11.31 -6.07 1.66
C SER A 125 -10.12 -5.52 2.41
N ASN A 126 -10.02 -4.20 2.43
CA ASN A 126 -8.82 -3.54 2.87
C ASN A 126 -9.20 -2.33 3.72
N LEU A 127 -8.40 -2.08 4.73
CA LEU A 127 -8.55 -0.97 5.66
C LEU A 127 -7.19 -0.33 5.89
N MET A 128 -7.16 0.99 5.84
CA MET A 128 -6.03 1.79 6.26
C MET A 128 -6.48 2.81 7.28
N PHE A 129 -5.70 2.96 8.34
CA PHE A 129 -5.82 4.04 9.30
C PHE A 129 -4.46 4.69 9.47
N LYS A 130 -4.44 6.03 9.45
CA LYS A 130 -3.24 6.80 9.73
C LYS A 130 -3.58 8.00 10.58
N ASP A 131 -2.79 8.24 11.61
CA ASP A 131 -2.88 9.40 12.48
C ASP A 131 -1.52 10.07 12.59
N VAL A 132 -1.50 11.40 12.42
CA VAL A 132 -0.32 12.25 12.56
C VAL A 132 -0.59 13.20 13.72
N ILE A 133 0.04 12.92 14.85
CA ILE A 133 -0.18 13.58 16.13
C ILE A 133 0.94 14.61 16.35
N ASP A 134 0.57 15.86 16.60
CA ASP A 134 1.50 16.94 16.93
C ASP A 134 1.79 16.91 18.45
N LEU A 135 2.91 16.29 18.85
CA LEU A 135 3.30 16.18 20.27
C LEU A 135 3.91 17.48 20.79
N ALA A 136 4.68 18.18 19.95
CA ALA A 136 5.31 19.46 20.23
C ALA A 136 5.49 20.25 18.91
N PRO A 137 5.87 21.55 18.94
CA PRO A 137 6.03 22.35 17.72
C PRO A 137 6.95 21.74 16.64
N GLU A 138 7.93 20.93 17.04
CA GLU A 138 8.91 20.29 16.15
C GLU A 138 8.90 18.74 16.29
N THR A 139 7.88 18.16 16.91
CA THR A 139 7.83 16.71 17.16
C THR A 139 6.47 16.17 16.78
N THR A 140 6.46 15.26 15.82
CA THR A 140 5.26 14.56 15.35
C THR A 140 5.40 13.06 15.60
N LEU A 141 4.29 12.43 15.97
CA LEU A 141 4.17 10.98 16.06
C LEU A 141 3.20 10.53 14.98
N THR A 142 3.66 9.62 14.11
CA THR A 142 2.79 8.99 13.11
C THR A 142 2.49 7.56 13.52
N ILE A 143 1.20 7.22 13.55
CA ILE A 143 0.72 5.85 13.74
C ILE A 143 0.02 5.45 12.46
N GLU A 144 0.41 4.30 11.93
CA GLU A 144 -0.17 3.75 10.72
C GLU A 144 -0.54 2.28 10.91
N THR A 145 -1.69 1.89 10.36
CA THR A 145 -2.18 0.52 10.41
C THR A 145 -2.88 0.19 9.11
N THR A 146 -2.47 -0.93 8.51
CA THR A 146 -3.10 -1.50 7.32
C THR A 146 -3.56 -2.91 7.61
N TYR A 147 -4.77 -3.23 7.17
CA TYR A 147 -5.34 -4.56 7.24
C TYR A 147 -5.86 -4.96 5.86
N ASN A 148 -5.39 -6.08 5.36
CA ASN A 148 -5.77 -6.61 4.05
C ASN A 148 -6.30 -8.03 4.24
N LYS A 149 -7.49 -8.30 3.71
CA LYS A 149 -8.10 -9.63 3.69
C LYS A 149 -8.49 -9.98 2.27
N GLU A 150 -7.97 -11.12 1.81
CA GLU A 150 -8.06 -11.53 0.41
C GLU A 150 -8.54 -12.98 0.31
N TRP A 151 -9.51 -13.19 -0.57
CA TRP A 151 -10.09 -14.49 -0.88
C TRP A 151 -9.97 -14.69 -2.38
N GLN A 152 -9.07 -15.58 -2.78
CA GLN A 152 -8.78 -15.88 -4.17
C GLN A 152 -9.05 -17.35 -4.47
N TYR A 153 -9.64 -17.61 -5.63
CA TYR A 153 -9.70 -18.95 -6.21
C TYR A 153 -8.56 -19.10 -7.21
N THR A 154 -7.57 -19.92 -6.86
CA THR A 154 -6.52 -20.35 -7.78
C THR A 154 -6.90 -21.73 -8.34
N THR A 155 -6.88 -21.86 -9.66
CA THR A 155 -7.01 -23.14 -10.37
C THR A 155 -5.63 -23.66 -10.73
#